data_AF-B1KFC3-F1
#
_entry.id   AF-B1KFC3-F1
#
_cell.length_a   1.000
_cell.length_b   1.000
_cell.length_c   1.000
_cell.angle_alpha   90.00
_cell.angle_beta   90.00
_cell.angle_gamma   90.00
#
_symmetry.space_group_name_H-M   'P 1'
#
loop_
_entity.id
_entity.type
_entity.pdbx_description
1 polymer ?
#
loop_
_entity_poly.entity_id
_entity_poly.type
_entity_poly.pdbx_seq_one_letter_code
_entity_poly.pdbx_strand_id
1 'polypeptide(L)'
;MSTELPKEKKLTVLCRVEPGCLGPDGLDHIESFCRFSHQELKKIDSDFIKWLPLPRYDKSLAEMEYSVDSKLLSRDKASQYLAHFKCELDEFEEHFHDKLSTLINEFLANNKAKQN
;
A
#
# COMPACT_ATOMS: atom_id res chain seq x y z
N MET A 1 -11.42 -1.13 24.88
CA MET A 1 -9.96 -0.91 24.98
C MET A 1 -9.53 -0.46 23.59
N SER A 2 -8.95 0.74 23.43
CA SER A 2 -8.50 1.17 22.10
C SER A 2 -7.31 0.29 21.69
N THR A 3 -7.46 -0.39 20.56
CA THR A 3 -6.50 -1.33 19.96
C THR A 3 -5.47 -0.63 19.07
N GLU A 4 -5.62 0.68 18.88
CA GLU A 4 -4.74 1.47 18.03
C GLU A 4 -3.37 1.68 18.69
N LEU A 5 -2.32 1.30 17.96
CA LEU A 5 -0.95 1.55 18.39
C LEU A 5 -0.58 3.04 18.26
N PRO A 6 0.31 3.55 19.12
CA PRO A 6 1.02 4.81 18.87
C PRO A 6 1.65 4.82 17.47
N LYS A 7 1.67 5.98 16.81
CA LYS A 7 2.08 6.10 15.40
C LYS A 7 3.48 5.54 15.16
N GLU A 8 4.43 5.81 16.03
CA GLU A 8 5.81 5.34 15.98
C GLU A 8 5.95 3.81 16.10
N LYS A 9 4.95 3.14 16.67
CA LYS A 9 4.93 1.67 16.80
C LYS A 9 4.23 0.97 15.63
N LYS A 10 3.50 1.69 14.78
CA LYS A 10 2.83 1.10 13.61
C LYS A 10 3.86 0.69 12.55
N LEU A 11 3.60 -0.44 11.90
CA LEU A 11 4.34 -0.88 10.74
C LEU A 11 3.99 0.02 9.56
N THR A 12 4.98 0.72 9.04
CA THR A 12 4.88 1.46 7.78
C THR A 12 5.24 0.51 6.65
N VAL A 13 4.32 0.36 5.70
CA VAL A 13 4.50 -0.47 4.51
C VAL A 13 4.55 0.46 3.30
N LEU A 14 5.74 0.58 2.73
CA LEU A 14 5.94 1.29 1.48
C LEU A 14 5.61 0.34 0.34
N CYS A 15 4.54 0.61 -0.41
CA CYS A 15 4.10 -0.21 -1.53
C CYS A 15 4.33 0.53 -2.84
N ARG A 16 5.17 -0.01 -3.72
CA ARG A 16 5.48 0.57 -5.02
C ARG A 16 4.55 0.01 -6.10
N VAL A 17 3.84 0.88 -6.80
CA VAL A 17 2.88 0.51 -7.84
C VAL A 17 3.45 0.85 -9.21
N GLU A 18 3.50 -0.13 -10.11
CA GLU A 18 3.96 0.11 -11.47
C GLU A 18 2.94 0.92 -12.28
N PRO A 19 3.39 1.92 -13.07
CA PRO A 19 2.51 2.63 -14.00
C PRO A 19 1.73 1.68 -14.92
N GLY A 20 2.36 0.58 -15.37
CA GLY A 20 1.74 -0.40 -16.25
C GLY A 20 0.47 -1.05 -15.70
N CYS A 21 0.27 -1.06 -14.37
CA CYS A 21 -0.97 -1.56 -13.74
C CYS A 21 -2.20 -0.69 -14.06
N LEU A 22 -1.99 0.54 -14.53
CA LEU A 22 -3.04 1.50 -14.88
C LEU A 22 -3.34 1.54 -16.39
N GLY A 23 -2.72 0.66 -17.18
CA GLY A 23 -2.88 0.58 -18.63
C GLY A 23 -1.85 1.41 -19.41
N PRO A 24 -2.09 1.64 -20.73
CA PRO A 24 -1.12 2.28 -21.64
C PRO A 24 -0.69 3.68 -21.21
N ASP A 25 -1.63 4.49 -20.72
CA ASP A 25 -1.40 5.87 -20.25
C ASP A 25 -1.02 5.92 -18.76
N GLY A 26 -0.62 4.78 -18.18
CA GLY A 26 -0.40 4.65 -16.75
C GLY A 26 0.68 5.58 -16.20
N LEU A 27 1.65 6.00 -17.02
CA LEU A 27 2.67 6.99 -16.65
C LEU A 27 2.05 8.36 -16.31
N ASP A 28 0.99 8.77 -17.01
CA ASP A 28 0.30 10.04 -16.76
C ASP A 28 -0.61 9.98 -15.53
N HIS A 29 -0.97 8.76 -15.11
CA HIS A 29 -1.96 8.52 -14.07
C HIS A 29 -1.36 8.11 -12.72
N ILE A 30 -0.15 7.54 -12.70
CA ILE A 30 0.40 6.88 -11.52
C ILE A 30 0.51 7.79 -10.29
N GLU A 31 0.92 9.04 -10.48
CA GLU A 31 1.03 10.03 -9.40
C GLU A 31 -0.34 10.37 -8.79
N SER A 32 -1.34 10.56 -9.65
CA SER A 32 -2.73 10.83 -9.21
C SER A 32 -3.35 9.60 -8.55
N PHE A 33 -3.05 8.41 -9.06
CA PHE A 33 -3.48 7.15 -8.48
C PHE A 33 -2.89 6.94 -7.08
N CYS A 34 -1.58 7.11 -6.88
CA CYS A 34 -0.95 6.97 -5.56
C CYS A 34 -1.53 7.96 -4.53
N ARG A 35 -1.83 9.21 -4.93
CA ARG A 35 -2.53 10.16 -4.05
C ARG A 35 -3.93 9.70 -3.67
N PHE A 36 -4.69 9.20 -4.65
CA PHE A 36 -6.04 8.65 -4.42
C PHE A 36 -6.00 7.43 -3.50
N SER A 37 -5.19 6.41 -3.84
CA SER A 37 -5.10 5.17 -3.09
C SER A 37 -4.60 5.38 -1.67
N HIS A 38 -3.68 6.33 -1.45
CA HIS A 38 -3.24 6.68 -0.09
C HIS A 38 -4.40 7.17 0.79
N GLN A 39 -5.35 7.94 0.26
CA GLN A 39 -6.50 8.39 1.07
C GLN A 39 -7.42 7.23 1.46
N GLU A 40 -7.59 6.24 0.59
CA GLU A 40 -8.40 5.06 0.88
C GLU A 40 -7.69 4.08 1.81
N LEU A 41 -6.40 3.85 1.59
CA LEU A 41 -5.60 2.92 2.38
C LEU A 41 -5.37 3.39 3.83
N LYS A 42 -5.43 4.70 4.12
CA LYS A 42 -5.32 5.23 5.49
C LYS A 42 -6.32 4.62 6.48
N LYS A 43 -7.44 4.08 5.99
CA LYS A 43 -8.50 3.49 6.80
C LYS A 43 -8.30 1.97 7.01
N ILE A 44 -7.47 1.34 6.18
CA ILE A 44 -7.26 -0.11 6.15
C ILE A 44 -6.19 -0.48 7.17
N ASP A 45 -6.50 -1.43 8.06
CA ASP A 45 -5.62 -1.91 9.14
C ASP A 45 -5.03 -0.79 10.00
N SER A 46 -5.76 0.34 10.07
CA SER A 46 -5.22 1.60 10.58
C SER A 46 -4.81 1.54 12.05
N ASP A 47 -5.27 0.54 12.80
CA ASP A 47 -4.88 0.29 14.18
C ASP A 47 -3.37 0.00 14.31
N PHE A 48 -2.75 -0.66 13.33
CA PHE A 48 -1.36 -1.14 13.41
C PHE A 48 -0.51 -0.95 12.15
N ILE A 49 -1.12 -0.52 11.04
CA ILE A 49 -0.45 -0.29 9.75
C ILE A 49 -0.51 1.17 9.32
N LYS A 50 0.54 1.61 8.61
CA LYS A 50 0.57 2.83 7.81
C LYS A 50 0.96 2.47 6.37
N TRP A 51 -0.03 2.47 5.49
CA TRP A 51 0.20 2.25 4.07
C TRP A 51 0.76 3.50 3.39
N LEU A 52 1.84 3.33 2.62
CA LEU A 52 2.46 4.40 1.85
C LEU A 52 2.63 3.95 0.39
N PRO A 53 1.62 4.15 -0.48
CA PRO A 53 1.75 3.84 -1.88
C PRO A 53 2.61 4.89 -2.61
N LEU A 54 3.56 4.44 -3.44
CA LEU A 54 4.38 5.29 -4.31
C LEU A 54 4.48 4.73 -5.74
N PRO A 55 4.75 5.55 -6.76
CA PRO A 55 5.07 5.06 -8.09
C PRO A 55 6.34 4.18 -8.11
N ARG A 56 6.32 3.11 -8.89
CA ARG A 56 7.48 2.27 -9.21
C ARG A 56 7.98 2.56 -10.63
N TYR A 57 8.88 3.51 -10.75
CA TYR A 57 9.58 3.79 -12.03
C TYR A 57 10.81 2.90 -12.21
N ASP A 58 11.49 2.57 -11.11
CA ASP A 58 12.63 1.68 -11.09
C ASP A 58 12.21 0.28 -10.62
N LYS A 59 12.27 -0.68 -11.55
CA LYS A 59 11.91 -2.08 -11.29
C LYS A 59 12.95 -2.84 -10.46
N SER A 60 14.13 -2.29 -10.24
CA SER A 60 15.13 -2.87 -9.34
C SER A 60 14.75 -2.72 -7.86
N LEU A 61 13.89 -1.76 -7.53
CA LEU A 61 13.37 -1.57 -6.18
C LEU A 61 12.28 -2.60 -5.85
N ALA A 62 12.26 -3.06 -4.61
CA ALA A 62 11.25 -3.99 -4.11
C ALA A 62 9.85 -3.37 -4.13
N GLU A 63 8.83 -4.20 -4.39
CA GLU A 63 7.43 -3.78 -4.40
C GLU A 63 6.95 -3.40 -3.00
N MET A 64 7.42 -4.09 -1.96
CA MET A 64 7.11 -3.76 -0.57
C MET A 64 8.36 -3.60 0.27
N GLU A 65 8.38 -2.54 1.08
CA GLU A 65 9.38 -2.32 2.12
C GLU A 65 8.71 -2.02 3.45
N TYR A 66 9.34 -2.50 4.52
CA TYR A 66 8.78 -2.51 5.86
C TYR A 66 9.62 -1.65 6.79
N SER A 67 8.98 -0.80 7.59
CA SER A 67 9.69 -0.03 8.61
C SER A 67 8.84 0.24 9.84
N VAL A 68 9.48 0.37 10.99
CA VAL A 68 8.87 0.87 12.23
C VAL A 68 9.72 2.01 12.72
N ASP A 69 9.11 3.14 13.03
CA ASP A 69 9.83 4.36 13.47
C ASP A 69 11.01 4.74 12.53
N SER A 70 10.77 4.68 11.22
CA SER A 70 11.76 4.93 10.14
C SER A 70 12.94 3.95 10.11
N LYS A 71 12.94 2.88 10.91
CA LYS A 71 13.94 1.81 10.86
C LYS A 71 13.45 0.71 9.92
N LEU A 72 14.21 0.45 8.86
CA LEU A 72 13.90 -0.61 7.90
C LEU A 72 13.94 -1.97 8.59
N LEU A 73 12.97 -2.81 8.25
CA LEU A 73 12.86 -4.19 8.70
C LEU A 73 13.18 -5.12 7.54
N SER A 74 13.80 -6.26 7.86
CA SER A 74 13.80 -7.39 6.94
C SER A 74 12.40 -8.00 6.85
N ARG A 75 12.16 -8.77 5.79
CA ARG A 75 10.93 -9.55 5.62
C ARG A 75 10.59 -10.40 6.85
N ASP A 76 11.59 -11.09 7.41
CA ASP A 76 11.40 -11.91 8.63
C ASP A 76 10.94 -11.10 9.85
N LYS A 77 11.48 -9.88 10.04
CA LYS A 77 11.07 -9.01 11.15
C LYS A 77 9.68 -8.44 10.93
N ALA A 78 9.30 -8.16 9.69
CA ALA A 78 7.94 -7.75 9.35
C ALA A 78 6.94 -8.90 9.60
N SER A 79 7.28 -10.13 9.23
CA SER A 79 6.49 -11.33 9.53
C SER A 79 6.31 -11.51 11.05
N GLN A 80 7.37 -11.38 11.85
CA GLN A 80 7.28 -11.44 13.31
C GLN A 80 6.38 -10.34 13.91
N TYR A 81 6.45 -9.12 13.36
CA TYR A 81 5.56 -8.03 13.76
C TYR A 81 4.10 -8.38 13.49
N LEU A 82 3.78 -8.84 12.28
CA LEU A 82 2.41 -9.18 11.84
C LEU A 82 1.84 -10.38 12.59
N ALA A 83 2.67 -11.35 12.98
CA ALA A 83 2.27 -12.49 13.79
C ALA A 83 1.67 -12.08 15.14
N HIS A 84 2.06 -10.92 15.71
CA HIS A 84 1.44 -10.38 16.93
C HIS A 84 -0.03 -10.00 16.73
N PHE A 85 -0.40 -9.65 15.50
CA PHE A 85 -1.76 -9.35 15.06
C PHE A 85 -2.47 -10.56 14.44
N LYS A 86 -1.84 -11.74 14.50
CA LYS A 86 -2.32 -12.99 13.88
C LYS A 86 -2.49 -12.89 12.36
N CYS A 87 -1.65 -12.07 11.72
CA CYS A 87 -1.56 -11.97 10.27
C CYS A 87 -0.30 -12.69 9.80
N GLU A 88 -0.44 -13.55 8.81
CA GLU A 88 0.68 -14.11 8.05
C GLU A 88 1.13 -13.05 7.01
N LEU A 89 2.43 -13.00 6.71
CA LEU A 89 2.98 -11.94 5.86
C LEU A 89 2.54 -12.08 4.39
N ASP A 90 2.55 -13.28 3.83
CA ASP A 90 2.14 -13.50 2.44
C ASP A 90 0.63 -13.20 2.28
N GLU A 91 -0.20 -13.64 3.24
CA GLU A 91 -1.64 -13.30 3.28
C GLU A 91 -1.87 -11.79 3.43
N PHE A 92 -1.04 -11.11 4.22
CA PHE A 92 -1.09 -9.65 4.39
C PHE A 92 -0.73 -8.90 3.10
N GLU A 93 0.29 -9.36 2.38
CA GLU A 93 0.67 -8.79 1.08
C GLU A 93 -0.43 -9.03 0.03
N GLU A 94 -1.01 -10.23 0.00
CA GLU A 94 -2.14 -10.57 -0.88
C GLU A 94 -3.35 -9.67 -0.59
N HIS A 95 -3.67 -9.44 0.69
CA HIS A 95 -4.74 -8.51 1.09
C HIS A 95 -4.55 -7.10 0.49
N PHE A 96 -3.30 -6.61 0.49
CA PHE A 96 -2.98 -5.34 -0.16
C PHE A 96 -3.17 -5.41 -1.67
N HIS A 97 -2.71 -6.47 -2.35
CA HIS A 97 -2.84 -6.62 -3.79
C HIS A 97 -4.30 -6.70 -4.26
N ASP A 98 -5.16 -7.38 -3.50
CA ASP A 98 -6.61 -7.40 -3.75
C ASP A 98 -7.23 -6.02 -3.60
N LYS A 99 -6.85 -5.30 -2.54
CA LYS A 99 -7.35 -3.94 -2.31
C LYS A 99 -6.85 -2.99 -3.40
N LEU A 100 -5.59 -3.11 -3.80
CA LEU A 100 -4.98 -2.33 -4.87
C LEU A 100 -5.71 -2.53 -6.20
N SER A 101 -6.01 -3.78 -6.56
CA SER A 101 -6.77 -4.12 -7.77
C SER A 101 -8.15 -3.46 -7.79
N THR A 102 -8.84 -3.48 -6.64
CA THR A 102 -10.12 -2.77 -6.47
C THR A 102 -9.97 -1.26 -6.69
N LEU A 103 -8.96 -0.64 -6.05
CA LEU A 103 -8.72 0.80 -6.15
C LEU A 103 -8.33 1.23 -7.57
N ILE A 104 -7.59 0.40 -8.31
CA ILE A 104 -7.26 0.65 -9.73
C ILE A 104 -8.54 0.75 -10.55
N ASN A 105 -9.45 -0.22 -10.39
CA ASN A 105 -10.72 -0.23 -11.12
C ASN A 105 -11.58 0.99 -10.79
N GLU A 106 -11.70 1.35 -9.50
CA GLU A 106 -12.42 2.54 -9.05
C GLU A 106 -11.82 3.82 -9.63
N PHE A 107 -10.49 3.96 -9.58
CA PHE A 107 -9.78 5.12 -10.11
C PHE A 107 -10.01 5.29 -11.62
N LEU A 108 -9.85 4.20 -12.39
CA LEU A 108 -10.03 4.24 -13.84
C LEU A 108 -11.50 4.52 -14.23
N ALA A 109 -12.46 3.94 -13.53
CA ALA A 109 -13.88 4.22 -13.75
C ALA A 109 -14.23 5.70 -13.51
N ASN A 110 -13.70 6.28 -12.42
CA ASN A 110 -13.93 7.68 -12.06
C ASN A 110 -13.27 8.66 -13.04
N ASN A 111 -12.12 8.31 -13.63
CA ASN A 111 -11.48 9.14 -14.64
C ASN A 111 -12.21 9.09 -15.99
N LYS A 112 -12.74 7.92 -16.40
CA LYS A 112 -13.59 7.81 -17.59
C LYS A 112 -14.88 8.62 -17.46
N ALA A 113 -15.50 8.64 -16.28
CA ALA A 113 -16.71 9.41 -16.03
C ALA A 113 -16.52 10.93 -16.07
N LYS A 114 -15.28 11.43 -15.93
CA LYS A 114 -14.96 12.87 -15.98
C LYS A 114 -14.58 13.38 -17.37
N GLN A 115 -14.36 12.48 -18.33
CA GLN A 115 -14.05 12.82 -19.72
C GLN A 115 -15.28 12.79 -20.65
N ASN A 116 -16.43 12.38 -20.12
CA ASN A 116 -17.75 12.43 -20.77
C ASN A 116 -18.59 13.56 -20.19
#